data_AF-A0A929UM80-F1
#
_entry.id   AF-A0A929UM80-F1
#
_cell.length_a   1.000
_cell.length_b   1.000
_cell.length_c   1.000
_cell.angle_alpha   90.00
_cell.angle_beta   90.00
_cell.angle_gamma   90.00
#
_symmetry.space_group_name_H-M   'P 1'
#
loop_
_entity.id
_entity.type
_entity.pdbx_description
1 polymer ?
#
loop_
_entity_poly.entity_id
_entity_poly.type
_entity_poly.pdbx_seq_one_letter_code
_entity_poly.pdbx_strand_id
1 'polypeptide(L)'
;VFTIDVPICGIHKIEALVPGTNLRDEMEIARVSSPNPSYFASADKVRNWFDEKEEEPVEDNGYLSLNSTMAEIQAQPAGAIIIEKMMKQMQKKTAGGMGENVTISPAMQAMIARQPLRKLLQQGGMDLEGEEIKALSKALSKIRKG
;
A
#
# COMPACT_ATOMS: atom_id res chain seq x y z
N VAL A 1 -12.66 33.61 1.23
CA VAL A 1 -12.72 32.86 2.51
C VAL A 1 -13.02 33.87 3.60
N PHE A 2 -14.09 33.68 4.36
CA PHE A 2 -14.40 34.51 5.54
C PHE A 2 -13.92 33.75 6.78
N THR A 3 -13.27 34.45 7.70
CA THR A 3 -12.77 33.87 8.95
C THR A 3 -13.45 34.60 10.10
N ILE A 4 -13.96 33.82 11.06
CA ILE A 4 -14.61 34.33 12.27
C ILE A 4 -13.90 33.66 13.45
N ASP A 5 -13.31 34.47 14.33
CA ASP A 5 -12.66 33.97 15.54
C ASP A 5 -13.69 33.84 16.66
N VAL A 6 -13.92 32.60 17.10
CA VAL A 6 -14.88 32.28 18.18
C VAL A 6 -14.11 31.66 19.36
N PRO A 7 -14.02 32.35 20.52
CA PRO A 7 -13.37 31.78 21.69
C PRO A 7 -14.20 30.64 22.29
N ILE A 8 -13.62 29.44 22.39
CA ILE A 8 -14.35 28.26 22.88
C ILE A 8 -14.34 28.21 24.43
N CYS A 9 -15.44 28.62 25.05
CA CYS A 9 -15.63 28.59 26.52
C CYS A 9 -16.65 27.56 27.05
N GLY A 10 -17.32 26.78 26.18
CA GLY A 10 -18.43 25.90 26.58
C GLY A 10 -19.04 25.22 25.36
N ILE A 11 -20.37 25.17 25.29
CA ILE A 11 -21.12 24.69 24.13
C ILE A 11 -21.51 25.89 23.28
N HIS A 12 -21.10 25.88 22.01
CA HIS A 12 -21.39 26.91 21.02
C HIS A 12 -22.28 26.33 19.95
N LYS A 13 -23.38 27.02 19.64
CA LYS A 13 -24.23 26.71 18.50
C LYS A 13 -23.97 27.75 17.42
N ILE A 14 -23.56 27.28 16.24
CA ILE A 14 -23.22 28.14 15.10
C ILE A 14 -24.22 27.83 13.99
N GLU A 15 -24.89 28.87 13.50
CA GLU A 15 -25.89 28.77 12.45
C GLU A 15 -25.48 29.60 11.22
N ALA A 16 -25.56 28.99 10.05
CA ALA A 16 -25.46 29.69 8.77
C ALA A 16 -26.88 29.84 8.20
N LEU A 17 -27.28 31.08 7.93
CA LEU A 17 -28.63 31.42 7.48
C LEU A 17 -28.58 32.13 6.12
N VAL A 18 -29.49 31.78 5.21
CA VAL A 18 -29.71 32.53 3.96
C VAL A 18 -30.91 33.46 4.13
N PRO A 19 -30.70 34.80 4.18
CA PRO A 19 -31.78 35.76 4.42
C PRO A 19 -32.93 35.63 3.42
N GLY A 20 -34.18 35.73 3.90
CA GLY A 20 -35.38 35.65 3.06
C GLY A 20 -35.75 34.24 2.59
N THR A 21 -35.04 33.22 3.08
CA THR A 21 -35.36 31.81 2.81
C THR A 21 -35.39 31.00 4.11
N ASN A 22 -35.77 29.73 4.01
CA ASN A 22 -35.70 28.77 5.12
C ASN A 22 -34.44 27.90 5.09
N LEU A 23 -33.46 28.24 4.22
CA LEU A 23 -32.21 27.48 4.13
C LEU A 23 -31.31 27.84 5.31
N ARG A 24 -30.92 26.82 6.07
CA ARG A 24 -30.03 26.93 7.22
C ARG A 24 -29.13 25.72 7.34
N ASP A 25 -27.95 25.94 7.92
CA ASP A 25 -27.06 24.89 8.42
C ASP A 25 -26.69 25.19 9.87
N GLU A 26 -26.47 24.16 10.67
CA GLU A 26 -26.24 24.27 12.10
C GLU A 26 -25.15 23.28 12.53
N MET A 27 -24.22 23.75 13.37
CA MET A 27 -23.30 22.89 14.07
C MET A 27 -23.19 23.27 15.55
N GLU A 28 -22.86 22.27 16.37
CA GLU A 28 -22.56 22.45 17.78
C GLU A 28 -21.09 22.12 18.05
N ILE A 29 -20.41 23.01 18.78
CA ILE A 29 -19.02 22.84 19.20
C ILE A 29 -18.96 22.89 20.72
N ALA A 30 -18.60 21.78 21.35
CA ALA A 30 -18.43 21.68 22.79
C ALA A 30 -16.94 21.67 23.17
N ARG A 31 -16.53 22.52 24.11
CA ARG A 31 -15.25 22.38 24.79
C ARG A 31 -15.29 21.18 25.72
N VAL A 32 -14.34 20.27 25.54
CA VAL A 32 -14.15 19.10 26.40
C VAL A 32 -12.82 19.18 27.14
N SER A 33 -12.75 18.63 28.35
CA SER A 33 -11.51 18.55 29.15
C SER A 33 -10.60 17.39 28.74
N SER A 34 -11.17 16.37 28.09
CA SER A 34 -10.45 15.18 27.62
C SER A 34 -10.94 14.79 26.22
N PRO A 35 -10.05 14.29 25.35
CA PRO A 35 -10.44 13.76 24.04
C PRO A 35 -11.43 12.61 24.19
N ASN A 36 -12.33 12.43 23.20
CA ASN A 36 -13.21 11.28 23.15
C ASN A 36 -12.54 10.13 22.36
N PRO A 37 -12.14 9.02 23.02
CA PRO A 37 -11.47 7.91 22.35
C PRO A 37 -12.30 7.21 21.29
N SER A 38 -13.64 7.35 21.28
CA SER A 38 -14.49 6.76 20.25
C SER A 38 -14.27 7.36 18.86
N TYR A 39 -13.65 8.55 18.78
CA TYR A 39 -13.29 9.21 17.54
C TYR A 39 -11.87 8.83 17.06
N PHE A 40 -11.14 8.05 17.84
CA PHE A 40 -9.80 7.65 17.45
C PHE A 40 -9.91 6.56 16.40
N ALA A 41 -9.29 6.80 15.25
CA ALA A 41 -9.06 5.73 14.31
C ALA A 41 -8.06 4.74 14.92
N SER A 42 -8.35 3.45 14.77
CA SER A 42 -7.50 2.37 15.26
C SER A 42 -6.10 2.49 14.65
N ALA A 43 -5.04 2.43 15.45
CA ALA A 43 -3.66 2.62 14.97
C ALA A 43 -3.26 1.57 13.90
N ASP A 44 -3.81 0.37 13.99
CA ASP A 44 -3.71 -0.72 13.00
C ASP A 44 -4.46 -0.44 11.69
N LYS A 45 -5.37 0.54 11.66
CA LYS A 45 -6.18 0.91 10.49
C LYS A 45 -5.73 2.22 9.83
N VAL A 46 -4.77 2.94 10.41
CA VAL A 46 -4.24 4.19 9.87
C VAL A 46 -2.82 3.95 9.36
N ARG A 47 -2.65 4.00 8.05
CA ARG A 47 -1.32 4.00 7.45
C ARG A 47 -0.79 5.43 7.40
N ASN A 48 0.27 5.71 8.14
CA ASN A 48 0.96 7.00 8.07
C ASN A 48 1.73 7.11 6.74
N TRP A 49 1.30 8.04 5.89
CA TRP A 49 1.92 8.26 4.58
C TRP A 49 3.35 8.82 4.71
N PHE A 50 3.67 9.50 5.81
CA PHE A 50 5.01 10.04 6.06
C PHE A 50 6.03 9.00 6.51
N ASP A 51 5.58 7.77 6.84
CA ASP A 51 6.47 6.65 7.17
C ASP A 51 6.88 5.84 5.91
N GLU A 52 6.43 6.23 4.71
CA GLU A 52 7.03 5.74 3.47
C GLU A 52 8.48 6.24 3.41
N LYS A 53 9.42 5.40 3.86
CA LYS A 53 10.83 5.57 3.50
C LYS A 53 10.87 5.70 1.99
N GLU A 54 11.35 6.84 1.50
CA GLU A 54 11.65 7.03 0.08
C GLU A 54 12.40 5.77 -0.39
N GLU A 55 11.87 5.12 -1.43
CA GLU A 55 12.48 3.93 -2.01
C GLU A 55 13.92 4.30 -2.35
N GLU A 56 14.89 3.73 -1.62
CA GLU A 56 16.28 4.06 -1.85
C GLU A 56 16.62 3.87 -3.34
N PRO A 57 17.32 4.83 -3.95
CA PRO A 57 17.69 4.73 -5.35
C PRO A 57 18.43 3.42 -5.56
N VAL A 58 17.86 2.57 -6.42
CA VAL A 58 18.38 1.24 -6.67
C VAL A 58 19.66 1.40 -7.47
N GLU A 59 20.81 1.11 -6.85
CA GLU A 59 22.07 1.02 -7.57
C GLU A 59 21.95 -0.07 -8.64
N ASP A 60 21.97 0.33 -9.91
CA ASP A 60 21.99 -0.62 -11.02
C ASP A 60 23.40 -1.19 -11.19
N ASN A 61 23.69 -2.23 -10.40
CA ASN A 61 24.93 -2.98 -10.47
C ASN A 61 24.98 -3.96 -11.67
N GLY A 62 23.99 -3.93 -12.57
CA GLY A 62 23.91 -4.83 -13.72
C GLY A 62 23.43 -6.25 -13.39
N TYR A 63 22.96 -6.51 -12.17
CA TYR A 63 22.38 -7.78 -11.75
C TYR A 63 20.89 -7.63 -11.39
N LEU A 64 20.13 -8.73 -11.48
CA LEU A 64 18.73 -8.75 -11.06
C LEU A 64 18.63 -8.57 -9.54
N SER A 65 17.55 -7.92 -9.10
CA SER A 65 17.25 -7.74 -7.68
C SER A 65 15.75 -7.83 -7.43
N LEU A 66 15.32 -7.74 -6.16
CA LEU A 66 13.89 -7.61 -5.84
C LEU A 66 13.26 -6.34 -6.42
N ASN A 67 14.07 -5.33 -6.76
CA ASN A 67 13.58 -4.10 -7.37
C ASN A 67 13.49 -4.22 -8.91
N SER A 68 14.04 -5.28 -9.51
CA SER A 68 13.82 -5.58 -10.92
C SER A 68 12.35 -5.87 -11.18
N THR A 69 11.87 -5.47 -12.35
CA THR A 69 10.50 -5.74 -12.76
C THR A 69 10.31 -7.23 -13.04
N MET A 70 9.07 -7.72 -12.91
CA MET A 70 8.75 -9.11 -13.25
C MET A 70 9.16 -9.46 -14.69
N ALA A 71 8.97 -8.53 -15.64
CA ALA A 71 9.38 -8.69 -17.02
C ALA A 71 10.91 -8.85 -17.17
N GLU A 72 11.70 -8.01 -16.49
CA GLU A 72 13.18 -8.10 -16.51
C GLU A 72 13.67 -9.45 -15.97
N ILE A 73 13.06 -9.93 -14.88
CA ILE A 73 13.44 -11.21 -14.27
C ILE A 73 13.08 -12.36 -15.21
N GLN A 74 11.88 -12.34 -15.81
CA GLN A 74 11.41 -13.38 -16.72
C GLN A 74 12.15 -13.39 -18.07
N ALA A 75 12.73 -12.27 -18.49
CA ALA A 75 13.55 -12.20 -19.69
C ALA A 75 14.82 -13.08 -19.59
N GLN A 76 15.29 -13.37 -18.38
CA GLN A 76 16.42 -14.26 -18.13
C GLN A 76 15.93 -15.69 -17.85
N PRO A 77 16.46 -16.73 -18.52
CA PRO A 77 16.02 -18.12 -18.31
C PRO A 77 16.10 -18.56 -16.84
N ALA A 78 17.18 -18.20 -16.14
CA ALA A 78 17.35 -18.51 -14.72
C ALA A 78 16.34 -17.76 -13.84
N GLY A 79 16.00 -16.52 -14.19
CA GLY A 79 15.02 -15.70 -13.47
C GLY A 79 13.59 -16.22 -13.67
N ALA A 80 13.23 -16.61 -14.89
CA ALA A 80 11.94 -17.24 -15.19
C ALA A 80 11.71 -18.51 -14.35
N ILE A 81 12.73 -19.37 -14.20
CA ILE A 81 12.65 -20.58 -13.36
C ILE A 81 12.42 -20.23 -11.88
N ILE A 82 13.07 -19.18 -11.37
CA ILE A 82 12.87 -18.72 -9.99
C ILE A 82 11.43 -18.27 -9.77
N ILE A 83 10.90 -17.43 -10.68
CA ILE A 83 9.52 -16.94 -10.62
C ILE A 83 8.52 -18.09 -10.70
N GLU A 84 8.72 -19.05 -11.61
CA GLU A 84 7.84 -20.21 -11.73
C GLU A 84 7.80 -21.04 -10.43
N LYS A 85 8.96 -21.28 -9.82
CA LYS A 85 9.05 -21.98 -8.53
C LYS A 85 8.32 -21.23 -7.41
N MET A 86 8.50 -19.91 -7.34
CA MET A 86 7.81 -19.06 -6.37
C MET A 86 6.30 -19.12 -6.56
N MET A 87 5.80 -18.98 -7.80
CA MET A 87 4.36 -19.05 -8.09
C MET A 87 3.76 -20.41 -7.72
N LYS A 88 4.48 -21.51 -8.00
CA LYS A 88 4.07 -22.87 -7.58
C LYS A 88 4.01 -23.03 -6.07
N GLN A 89 4.95 -22.43 -5.33
CA GLN A 89 4.94 -22.44 -3.86
C GLN A 89 3.76 -21.62 -3.30
N MET A 90 3.50 -20.46 -3.89
CA MET A 90 2.37 -19.61 -3.51
C MET A 90 1.04 -20.32 -3.74
N GLN A 91 0.82 -20.90 -4.92
CA GLN A 91 -0.39 -21.67 -5.24
C GLN A 91 -0.64 -22.83 -4.26
N LYS A 92 0.41 -23.49 -3.77
CA LYS A 92 0.29 -24.53 -2.74
C LYS A 92 -0.10 -23.97 -1.36
N LYS A 93 0.37 -22.77 -1.01
CA LYS A 93 0.06 -22.10 0.27
C LYS A 93 -1.34 -21.45 0.27
N THR A 94 -1.91 -21.12 -0.90
CA THR A 94 -3.25 -20.53 -1.05
C THR A 94 -4.35 -21.49 -1.51
N ALA A 95 -4.08 -22.80 -1.63
CA ALA A 95 -5.10 -23.82 -1.89
C ALA A 95 -6.17 -23.77 -0.78
N GLY A 96 -7.37 -23.28 -1.11
CA GLY A 96 -8.48 -23.00 -0.18
C GLY A 96 -8.79 -21.50 0.08
N GLY A 97 -8.10 -20.55 -0.56
CA GLY A 97 -8.32 -19.11 -0.37
C GLY A 97 -9.23 -18.44 -1.42
N MET A 98 -9.76 -17.25 -1.08
CA MET A 98 -10.67 -16.37 -1.86
C MET A 98 -10.22 -16.00 -3.31
N GLY A 99 -9.08 -16.52 -3.79
CA GLY A 99 -8.49 -16.23 -5.10
C GLY A 99 -8.57 -17.36 -6.14
N GLU A 100 -9.12 -18.53 -5.81
CA GLU A 100 -9.12 -19.72 -6.68
C GLU A 100 -9.84 -19.53 -8.04
N ASN A 101 -10.64 -18.47 -8.22
CA ASN A 101 -11.41 -18.22 -9.44
C ASN A 101 -11.15 -16.84 -10.08
N VAL A 102 -10.08 -16.14 -9.70
CA VAL A 102 -9.75 -14.84 -10.32
C VAL A 102 -8.95 -15.08 -11.60
N THR A 103 -9.63 -14.94 -12.74
CA THR A 103 -8.98 -14.98 -14.06
C THR A 103 -8.13 -13.73 -14.27
N ILE A 104 -6.80 -13.89 -14.31
CA ILE A 104 -5.89 -12.79 -14.61
C ILE A 104 -5.94 -12.47 -16.11
N SER A 105 -6.62 -11.38 -16.48
CA SER A 105 -6.70 -10.90 -17.86
C SER A 105 -5.32 -10.51 -18.42
N PRO A 106 -5.12 -10.52 -19.75
CA PRO A 106 -3.85 -10.09 -20.35
C PRO A 106 -3.42 -8.68 -19.95
N ALA A 107 -4.37 -7.76 -19.80
CA ALA A 107 -4.09 -6.39 -19.33
C ALA A 107 -3.56 -6.37 -17.89
N MET A 108 -4.12 -7.20 -17.00
CA MET A 108 -3.61 -7.34 -15.63
C MET A 108 -2.23 -8.02 -15.61
N GLN A 109 -1.99 -9.02 -16.45
CA GLN A 109 -0.65 -9.64 -16.57
C GLN A 109 0.40 -8.61 -17.01
N ALA A 110 0.08 -7.76 -17.99
CA ALA A 110 0.97 -6.71 -18.45
C ALA A 110 1.23 -5.66 -17.35
N MET A 111 0.23 -5.35 -16.52
CA MET A 111 0.40 -4.46 -15.38
C MET A 111 1.34 -5.08 -14.32
N ILE A 112 1.12 -6.35 -13.97
CA ILE A 112 1.95 -7.09 -13.02
C ILE A 112 3.39 -7.20 -13.53
N ALA A 113 3.58 -7.46 -14.83
CA ALA A 113 4.89 -7.60 -15.46
C ALA A 113 5.76 -6.34 -15.32
N ARG A 114 5.14 -5.16 -15.24
CA ARG A 114 5.83 -3.87 -15.11
C ARG A 114 6.16 -3.48 -13.67
N GLN A 115 5.61 -4.18 -12.67
CA GLN A 115 5.88 -3.85 -11.28
C GLN A 115 7.17 -4.51 -10.78
N PRO A 116 7.92 -3.84 -9.89
CA PRO A 116 9.01 -4.46 -9.16
C PRO A 116 8.53 -5.68 -8.37
N LEU A 117 9.34 -6.74 -8.34
CA LEU A 117 8.99 -7.94 -7.59
C LEU A 117 8.72 -7.62 -6.11
N ARG A 118 9.53 -6.76 -5.48
CA ARG A 118 9.36 -6.31 -4.09
C ARG A 118 7.96 -5.79 -3.79
N LYS A 119 7.39 -4.97 -4.68
CA LYS A 119 6.03 -4.42 -4.52
C LYS A 119 4.97 -5.51 -4.53
N LEU A 120 5.11 -6.48 -5.44
CA LEU A 120 4.19 -7.61 -5.54
C LEU A 120 4.24 -8.50 -4.29
N LEU A 121 5.43 -8.76 -3.76
CA LEU A 121 5.60 -9.56 -2.53
C LEU A 121 4.97 -8.85 -1.33
N GLN A 122 5.15 -7.53 -1.22
CA GLN A 122 4.54 -6.72 -0.16
C GLN A 122 3.01 -6.68 -0.27
N GLN A 123 2.47 -6.51 -1.49
CA GLN A 123 1.02 -6.58 -1.75
C GLN A 123 0.44 -7.97 -1.44
N GLY A 124 1.23 -9.03 -1.61
CA GLY A 124 0.89 -10.40 -1.22
C GLY A 124 1.00 -10.69 0.27
N GLY A 125 1.35 -9.69 1.11
CA GLY A 125 1.46 -9.82 2.55
C GLY A 125 2.73 -10.57 3.02
N MET A 126 3.75 -10.67 2.17
CA MET A 126 5.00 -11.35 2.55
C MET A 126 5.92 -10.43 3.36
N ASP A 127 6.55 -11.01 4.38
CA ASP A 127 7.57 -10.34 5.18
C ASP A 127 8.85 -10.15 4.36
N LEU A 128 9.15 -8.91 4.01
CA LEU A 128 10.33 -8.54 3.21
C LEU A 128 11.65 -8.79 3.93
N GLU A 129 11.64 -8.96 5.25
CA GLU A 129 12.83 -9.27 6.05
C GLU A 129 12.96 -10.78 6.34
N GLY A 130 11.98 -11.58 5.93
CA GLY A 130 11.95 -13.02 6.11
C GLY A 130 13.06 -13.75 5.36
N GLU A 131 13.43 -14.94 5.86
CA GLU A 131 14.49 -15.75 5.26
C GLU A 131 14.17 -16.18 3.81
N GLU A 132 12.89 -16.44 3.50
CA GLU A 132 12.45 -16.78 2.14
C GLU A 132 12.78 -15.65 1.15
N ILE A 133 12.54 -14.38 1.53
CA ILE A 133 12.80 -13.21 0.68
C ILE A 133 14.30 -12.92 0.59
N LYS A 134 15.06 -13.11 1.67
CA LYS A 134 16.53 -13.00 1.65
C LYS A 134 17.17 -14.03 0.73
N ALA A 135 16.69 -15.27 0.77
CA ALA A 135 17.16 -16.34 -0.12
C ALA A 135 16.84 -16.02 -1.60
N LEU A 136 15.63 -15.51 -1.86
CA LEU A 136 15.21 -15.06 -3.19
C LEU A 136 16.10 -13.91 -3.70
N SER A 137 16.34 -12.89 -2.87
CA SER A 137 17.21 -11.76 -3.22
C SER A 137 18.62 -12.23 -3.58
N LYS A 138 19.20 -13.15 -2.79
CA LYS A 138 20.52 -13.75 -3.06
C LYS A 138 20.55 -14.61 -4.32
N ALA A 139 19.43 -15.22 -4.70
CA ALA A 139 19.34 -15.99 -5.95
C ALA A 139 19.31 -15.04 -7.17
N LEU A 140 18.53 -13.97 -7.10
CA LEU A 140 18.44 -12.96 -8.15
C LEU A 140 19.76 -12.22 -8.36
N SER A 141 20.46 -11.86 -7.28
CA SER A 141 21.72 -11.11 -7.34
C SER A 141 22.87 -11.85 -8.06
N LYS A 142 22.69 -13.14 -8.36
CA LYS A 142 23.65 -13.94 -9.14
C LYS A 142 23.38 -13.91 -10.65
N ILE A 143 22.25 -13.35 -11.07
CA ILE A 143 21.83 -13.32 -12.46
C ILE A 143 22.11 -11.93 -13.02
N ARG A 144 22.93 -11.86 -14.06
CA ARG A 144 23.23 -10.61 -14.75
C ARG A 144 22.02 -10.17 -15.58
N LYS A 145 21.74 -8.87 -15.61
CA LYS A 145 20.80 -8.29 -16.58
C LYS A 145 21.39 -8.46 -17.98
N GLY A 146 20.55 -8.91 -18.92
CA GLY A 146 20.90 -9.06 -20.34
C GLY A 146 20.90 -7.72 -21.07
#